data_AF-A0A7C1THF6-F1
#
_entry.id   AF-A0A7C1THF6-F1
#
_cell.length_a   1.000
_cell.length_b   1.000
_cell.length_c   1.000
_cell.angle_alpha   90.00
_cell.angle_beta   90.00
_cell.angle_gamma   90.00
#
_symmetry.space_group_name_H-M   'P 1'
#
loop_
_entity.id
_entity.type
_entity.pdbx_description
1 polymer ?
#
loop_
_entity_poly.entity_id
_entity_poly.type
_entity_poly.pdbx_seq_one_letter_code
_entity_poly.pdbx_strand_id
1 'polypeptide(L)'
;MTHSAPFKLGHSNKTNWQDAIEDCLQQTGDSADSNLAFIYVTDGYAKDLGKILRQLKLKTGIPHWVGSVGTAINCTNVEYYDQPAMVMMMAHFAENSFKLFNHTEDSHHLIEPTTDNVMAGVRIALLHGDPRNGQIPQMLEQLPDQLGNGYLIGGITSSENQFFFQIADGITEGQLSGVVFNDDIPVISGLSQACSPIGQTHMLTDCDNHMAISIDNRPALDVFKEEIGEVLAKDVNRAAGYIFAAFPVRGSDTADYIVRNIIGIDPQNNMLAIGEQMKPQTPIMFCRRDGRAAIRDMQRMLKDLKKRAGNATPRGGIYISCMGRGRHLFGDDAREMKMISEVFGDIPIVGFYANGEIAGQRLYAYTGVLTLFL
;
A
#
# COMPACT_ATOMS: atom_id res chain seq x y z
N MET A 1 4.58 10.25 31.47
CA MET A 1 4.42 9.89 30.05
C MET A 1 5.41 10.74 29.28
N THR A 2 6.53 10.17 28.87
CA THR A 2 7.51 10.87 28.03
C THR A 2 6.89 10.98 26.64
N HIS A 3 6.42 12.17 26.25
CA HIS A 3 6.03 12.44 24.88
C HIS A 3 7.27 12.27 24.00
N SER A 4 7.31 11.22 23.20
CA SER A 4 8.31 11.02 22.16
C SER A 4 8.16 12.15 21.13
N ALA A 5 9.28 12.71 20.68
CA ALA A 5 9.25 13.81 19.72
C ALA A 5 8.59 13.36 18.40
N PRO A 6 7.78 14.22 17.75
CA PRO A 6 7.22 13.92 16.45
C PRO A 6 8.34 13.79 15.41
N PHE A 7 8.06 13.02 14.37
CA PHE A 7 8.91 12.95 13.19
C PHE A 7 8.91 14.28 12.43
N LYS A 8 9.85 14.43 11.49
CA LYS A 8 10.04 15.68 10.76
C LYS A 8 9.65 15.49 9.32
N LEU A 9 8.64 16.23 8.86
CA LEU A 9 8.13 16.19 7.49
C LEU A 9 8.78 17.30 6.65
N GLY A 10 9.18 16.96 5.44
CA GLY A 10 9.53 17.93 4.39
C GLY A 10 8.98 17.47 3.06
N HIS A 11 8.46 18.40 2.27
CA HIS A 11 7.95 18.09 0.95
C HIS A 11 8.12 19.26 -0.02
N SER A 12 8.23 18.96 -1.30
CA SER A 12 8.44 19.97 -2.31
C SER A 12 7.89 19.56 -3.67
N ASN A 13 7.45 20.53 -4.46
CA ASN A 13 7.06 20.37 -5.87
C ASN A 13 7.90 21.24 -6.82
N LYS A 14 9.12 21.61 -6.43
CA LYS A 14 10.03 22.34 -7.31
C LYS A 14 10.37 21.49 -8.54
N THR A 15 10.48 22.08 -9.71
CA THR A 15 10.82 21.29 -10.91
C THR A 15 12.24 20.72 -10.86
N ASN A 16 13.17 21.47 -10.25
CA ASN A 16 14.56 21.07 -10.06
C ASN A 16 14.71 20.28 -8.74
N TRP A 17 15.35 19.12 -8.79
CA TRP A 17 15.47 18.23 -7.63
C TRP A 17 16.44 18.76 -6.57
N GLN A 18 17.46 19.55 -6.92
CA GLN A 18 18.34 20.20 -5.96
C GLN A 18 17.57 21.23 -5.13
N ASP A 19 16.76 22.06 -5.79
CA ASP A 19 15.90 23.04 -5.09
C ASP A 19 14.88 22.34 -4.19
N ALA A 20 14.33 21.21 -4.64
CA ALA A 20 13.41 20.40 -3.84
C ALA A 20 14.06 19.80 -2.58
N ILE A 21 15.33 19.39 -2.67
CA ILE A 21 16.10 18.95 -1.51
C ILE A 21 16.23 20.10 -0.50
N GLU A 22 16.64 21.29 -0.93
CA GLU A 22 16.80 22.43 -0.01
C GLU A 22 15.47 22.83 0.64
N ASP A 23 14.36 22.80 -0.12
CA ASP A 23 13.01 23.07 0.37
C ASP A 23 12.57 22.04 1.44
N CYS A 24 12.78 20.74 1.18
CA CYS A 24 12.52 19.68 2.17
C CYS A 24 13.39 19.83 3.43
N LEU A 25 14.67 20.17 3.28
CA LEU A 25 15.59 20.35 4.41
C LEU A 25 15.27 21.60 5.24
N GLN A 26 14.81 22.68 4.60
CA GLN A 26 14.34 23.87 5.30
C GLN A 26 13.13 23.57 6.19
N GLN A 27 12.22 22.70 5.73
CA GLN A 27 11.02 22.30 6.47
C GLN A 27 11.33 21.30 7.60
N THR A 28 12.19 20.31 7.33
CA THR A 28 12.57 19.29 8.33
C THR A 28 13.49 19.83 9.42
N GLY A 29 14.33 20.82 9.09
CA GLY A 29 15.29 21.40 10.02
C GLY A 29 16.46 20.45 10.32
N ASP A 30 16.93 20.46 11.56
CA ASP A 30 18.09 19.66 11.99
C ASP A 30 17.81 18.14 11.90
N SER A 31 18.78 17.37 11.45
CA SER A 31 18.72 15.91 11.29
C SER A 31 19.59 15.14 12.28
N ALA A 32 20.29 15.80 13.21
CA ALA A 32 21.26 15.19 14.11
C ALA A 32 20.75 13.95 14.88
N ASP A 33 19.47 13.94 15.25
CA ASP A 33 18.87 12.83 16.00
C ASP A 33 18.23 11.76 15.10
N SER A 34 18.19 11.93 13.78
CA SER A 34 17.47 10.99 12.89
C SER A 34 18.37 9.86 12.41
N ASN A 35 17.88 8.62 12.47
CA ASN A 35 18.62 7.44 12.01
C ASN A 35 17.92 6.67 10.87
N LEU A 36 16.67 7.01 10.54
CA LEU A 36 15.94 6.46 9.40
C LEU A 36 15.12 7.57 8.73
N ALA A 37 15.10 7.61 7.40
CA ALA A 37 14.22 8.49 6.63
C ALA A 37 13.36 7.71 5.64
N PHE A 38 12.09 8.07 5.57
CA PHE A 38 11.18 7.62 4.52
C PHE A 38 11.15 8.66 3.40
N ILE A 39 11.20 8.23 2.15
CA ILE A 39 11.17 9.13 0.99
C ILE A 39 10.29 8.56 -0.12
N TYR A 40 9.44 9.39 -0.70
CA TYR A 40 8.69 9.06 -1.90
C TYR A 40 8.85 10.18 -2.91
N VAL A 41 9.09 9.82 -4.16
CA VAL A 41 9.25 10.78 -5.25
C VAL A 41 8.30 10.44 -6.38
N THR A 42 7.83 11.47 -7.07
CA THR A 42 7.13 11.26 -8.34
C THR A 42 8.07 10.82 -9.45
N ASP A 43 7.51 10.26 -10.51
CA ASP A 43 8.17 9.97 -11.78
C ASP A 43 9.13 11.07 -12.29
N GLY A 44 8.78 12.35 -12.05
CA GLY A 44 9.60 13.50 -12.47
C GLY A 44 11.04 13.51 -11.91
N TYR A 45 11.29 12.78 -10.83
CA TYR A 45 12.63 12.64 -10.22
C TYR A 45 13.25 11.25 -10.37
N ALA A 46 12.54 10.26 -10.90
CA ALA A 46 12.97 8.86 -10.87
C ALA A 46 14.36 8.66 -11.50
N LYS A 47 14.64 9.32 -12.63
CA LYS A 47 15.95 9.26 -13.33
C LYS A 47 17.14 9.79 -12.52
N ASP A 48 16.89 10.73 -11.60
CA ASP A 48 17.91 11.39 -10.79
C ASP A 48 17.89 10.88 -9.34
N LEU A 49 17.07 9.88 -9.02
CA LEU A 49 16.85 9.38 -7.66
C LEU A 49 18.16 8.99 -6.95
N GLY A 50 19.13 8.42 -7.68
CA GLY A 50 20.40 8.02 -7.09
C GLY A 50 21.25 9.22 -6.66
N LYS A 51 21.19 10.32 -7.41
CA LYS A 51 21.86 11.58 -7.06
C LYS A 51 21.16 12.25 -5.89
N ILE A 52 19.82 12.25 -5.91
CA ILE A 52 18.98 12.77 -4.83
C ILE A 52 19.32 12.07 -3.51
N LEU A 53 19.28 10.74 -3.50
CA LEU A 53 19.56 9.94 -2.30
C LEU A 53 20.97 10.18 -1.78
N ARG A 54 21.97 10.22 -2.66
CA ARG A 54 23.35 10.54 -2.28
C ARG A 54 23.48 11.92 -1.64
N GLN A 55 22.85 12.94 -2.23
CA GLN A 55 22.92 14.31 -1.71
C GLN A 55 22.19 14.45 -0.37
N LEU A 56 21.04 13.81 -0.21
CA LEU A 56 20.31 13.77 1.06
C LEU A 56 21.12 13.07 2.16
N LYS A 57 21.72 11.91 1.87
CA LYS A 57 22.62 11.22 2.82
C LYS A 57 23.80 12.10 3.24
N LEU A 58 24.44 12.79 2.29
CA LEU A 58 25.57 13.68 2.57
C LEU A 58 25.16 14.90 3.42
N LYS A 59 24.00 15.51 3.15
CA LYS A 59 23.54 16.72 3.86
C LYS A 59 22.97 16.44 5.24
N THR A 60 22.32 15.29 5.42
CA THR A 60 21.62 14.96 6.67
C THR A 60 22.42 14.07 7.62
N GLY A 61 23.40 13.32 7.10
CA GLY A 61 24.11 12.29 7.87
C GLY A 61 23.24 11.07 8.23
N ILE A 62 21.97 11.02 7.80
CA ILE A 62 21.07 9.90 8.10
C ILE A 62 21.55 8.67 7.34
N PRO A 63 21.88 7.57 8.03
CA PRO A 63 22.43 6.38 7.39
C PRO A 63 21.38 5.66 6.55
N HIS A 64 20.15 5.54 7.07
CA HIS A 64 19.14 4.66 6.54
C HIS A 64 18.02 5.36 5.79
N TRP A 65 17.71 4.87 4.60
CA TRP A 65 16.66 5.44 3.73
C TRP A 65 15.80 4.35 3.11
N VAL A 66 14.48 4.54 3.16
CA VAL A 66 13.49 3.60 2.66
C VAL A 66 12.42 4.34 1.87
N GLY A 67 11.93 3.74 0.77
CA GLY A 67 11.02 4.47 -0.10
C GLY A 67 10.75 3.83 -1.44
N SER A 68 10.02 4.56 -2.27
CA SER A 68 9.68 4.12 -3.63
C SER A 68 9.31 5.30 -4.52
N VAL A 69 9.38 5.08 -5.82
CA VAL A 69 8.77 5.96 -6.82
C VAL A 69 7.25 5.74 -6.82
N GLY A 70 6.51 6.84 -6.93
CA GLY A 70 5.06 6.85 -7.15
C GLY A 70 4.68 7.63 -8.41
N THR A 71 3.61 7.26 -9.10
CA THR A 71 3.02 8.13 -10.14
C THR A 71 2.45 9.39 -9.49
N ALA A 72 1.97 9.26 -8.25
CA ALA A 72 1.62 10.35 -7.37
C ALA A 72 2.10 10.06 -5.95
N ILE A 73 2.33 11.12 -5.18
CA ILE A 73 2.75 11.04 -3.78
C ILE A 73 1.82 11.84 -2.87
N ASN A 74 1.81 11.51 -1.58
CA ASN A 74 0.98 12.20 -0.59
C ASN A 74 1.78 12.52 0.67
N CYS A 75 1.38 13.60 1.34
CA CYS A 75 1.79 13.93 2.68
C CYS A 75 0.66 14.63 3.44
N THR A 76 0.90 15.02 4.69
CA THR A 76 -0.09 15.69 5.55
C THR A 76 -0.81 16.82 4.80
N ASN A 77 -2.12 16.65 4.59
CA ASN A 77 -3.03 17.57 3.89
C ASN A 77 -2.73 17.87 2.41
N VAL A 78 -1.77 17.18 1.76
CA VAL A 78 -1.33 17.50 0.40
C VAL A 78 -1.17 16.23 -0.44
N GLU A 79 -1.56 16.34 -1.71
CA GLU A 79 -1.35 15.33 -2.74
C GLU A 79 -0.64 15.96 -3.94
N TYR A 80 0.34 15.24 -4.49
CA TYR A 80 1.08 15.65 -5.67
C TYR A 80 0.82 14.67 -6.81
N TYR A 81 0.10 15.17 -7.82
CA TYR A 81 -0.14 14.49 -9.09
C TYR A 81 0.53 15.23 -10.23
N ASP A 82 0.84 14.51 -11.31
CA ASP A 82 1.15 15.06 -12.64
C ASP A 82 2.26 16.14 -12.66
N GLN A 83 3.18 16.11 -11.68
CA GLN A 83 4.25 17.09 -11.53
C GLN A 83 5.45 16.50 -10.76
N PRO A 84 6.68 17.02 -10.93
CA PRO A 84 7.80 16.65 -10.09
C PRO A 84 7.56 17.04 -8.62
N ALA A 85 7.62 16.06 -7.74
CA ALA A 85 7.51 16.27 -6.30
C ALA A 85 8.28 15.21 -5.50
N MET A 86 8.60 15.57 -4.26
CA MET A 86 9.23 14.72 -3.25
C MET A 86 8.57 14.96 -1.90
N VAL A 87 8.35 13.89 -1.15
CA VAL A 87 7.96 13.93 0.26
C VAL A 87 8.97 13.09 1.04
N MET A 88 9.39 13.57 2.21
CA MET A 88 10.27 12.83 3.10
C MET A 88 9.91 13.03 4.57
N MET A 89 10.14 11.99 5.37
CA MET A 89 9.92 12.00 6.80
C MET A 89 11.16 11.46 7.51
N MET A 90 11.81 12.29 8.34
CA MET A 90 12.95 11.89 9.16
C MET A 90 12.45 11.37 10.51
N ALA A 91 12.98 10.22 10.93
CA ALA A 91 12.58 9.54 12.14
C ALA A 91 13.80 9.11 12.97
N HIS A 92 13.57 9.03 14.28
CA HIS A 92 14.48 8.41 15.23
C HIS A 92 13.81 7.18 15.85
N PHE A 93 14.49 6.05 15.72
CA PHE A 93 14.15 4.79 16.38
C PHE A 93 15.32 4.32 17.24
N ALA A 94 15.06 3.46 18.24
CA ALA A 94 16.14 2.90 19.04
C ALA A 94 17.10 2.08 18.17
N GLU A 95 18.38 2.04 18.51
CA GLU A 95 19.34 1.16 17.83
C GLU A 95 18.86 -0.30 17.89
N ASN A 96 19.03 -1.06 16.80
CA ASN A 96 18.58 -2.45 16.65
C ASN A 96 17.05 -2.69 16.64
N SER A 97 16.23 -1.65 16.75
CA SER A 97 14.76 -1.78 16.67
C SER A 97 14.22 -1.90 15.23
N PHE A 98 15.08 -1.68 14.24
CA PHE A 98 14.75 -1.88 12.82
C PHE A 98 15.94 -2.44 12.03
N LYS A 99 15.63 -3.10 10.91
CA LYS A 99 16.59 -3.61 9.93
C LYS A 99 16.04 -3.40 8.52
N LEU A 100 16.85 -2.89 7.60
CA LEU A 100 16.45 -2.81 6.19
C LEU A 100 16.41 -4.22 5.59
N PHE A 101 15.58 -4.35 4.56
CA PHE A 101 15.34 -5.59 3.85
C PHE A 101 15.48 -5.31 2.35
N ASN A 102 16.33 -6.07 1.66
CA ASN A 102 16.38 -6.08 0.20
C ASN A 102 16.61 -7.51 -0.31
N HIS A 103 15.62 -8.06 -1.02
CA HIS A 103 15.62 -9.47 -1.38
C HIS A 103 16.80 -9.90 -2.27
N THR A 104 17.44 -8.99 -3.02
CA THR A 104 18.62 -9.30 -3.84
C THR A 104 19.88 -9.63 -3.04
N GLU A 105 20.02 -9.11 -1.82
CA GLU A 105 21.21 -9.34 -0.97
C GLU A 105 20.91 -10.27 0.22
N ASP A 106 19.65 -10.31 0.67
CA ASP A 106 19.26 -10.91 1.93
C ASP A 106 18.70 -12.35 1.85
N SER A 107 18.67 -12.97 0.66
CA SER A 107 18.19 -14.36 0.48
C SER A 107 18.95 -15.38 1.34
N HIS A 108 20.13 -15.02 1.84
CA HIS A 108 20.93 -15.82 2.76
C HIS A 108 21.05 -15.26 4.20
N HIS A 109 20.63 -14.01 4.45
CA HIS A 109 20.87 -13.28 5.72
C HIS A 109 19.62 -12.94 6.53
N LEU A 110 18.42 -13.15 6.00
CA LEU A 110 17.19 -13.19 6.81
C LEU A 110 17.05 -14.53 7.55
N ILE A 111 17.83 -15.52 7.12
CA ILE A 111 17.94 -16.85 7.70
C ILE A 111 19.17 -16.94 8.63
N GLU A 112 19.46 -15.89 9.38
CA GLU A 112 19.85 -16.17 10.76
C GLU A 112 18.53 -16.25 11.53
N PRO A 113 17.96 -17.46 11.71
CA PRO A 113 17.00 -17.61 12.78
C PRO A 113 17.77 -17.15 14.00
N THR A 114 17.40 -16.02 14.58
CA THR A 114 17.79 -15.72 15.94
C THR A 114 17.23 -16.90 16.73
N THR A 115 18.07 -17.90 16.97
CA THR A 115 17.77 -19.13 17.72
C THR A 115 17.39 -18.82 19.16
N ASP A 116 17.41 -17.54 19.54
CA ASP A 116 17.10 -17.00 20.85
C ASP A 116 15.82 -16.15 20.79
N ASN A 117 14.69 -16.76 20.44
CA ASN A 117 13.46 -16.66 21.24
C ASN A 117 12.25 -17.20 20.47
N VAL A 118 11.72 -18.32 20.97
CA VAL A 118 10.37 -18.83 20.70
C VAL A 118 9.28 -17.86 21.25
N MET A 119 9.67 -16.68 21.75
CA MET A 119 8.85 -15.60 22.31
C MET A 119 9.18 -14.21 21.73
N ALA A 120 9.72 -14.10 20.50
CA ALA A 120 9.87 -12.79 19.86
C ALA A 120 8.50 -12.19 19.51
N GLY A 121 8.25 -10.92 19.84
CA GLY A 121 6.99 -10.26 19.54
C GLY A 121 6.75 -10.05 18.04
N VAL A 122 5.62 -9.40 17.71
CA VAL A 122 5.22 -9.16 16.31
C VAL A 122 6.23 -8.25 15.62
N ARG A 123 6.74 -8.66 14.46
CA ARG A 123 7.57 -7.82 13.60
C ARG A 123 6.71 -7.16 12.53
N ILE A 124 6.98 -5.90 12.19
CA ILE A 124 6.21 -5.19 11.16
C ILE A 124 7.15 -4.83 10.01
N ALA A 125 6.82 -5.30 8.82
CA ALA A 125 7.61 -5.01 7.62
C ALA A 125 6.89 -3.98 6.75
N LEU A 126 7.50 -2.81 6.55
CA LEU A 126 7.11 -1.86 5.51
C LEU A 126 7.82 -2.21 4.22
N LEU A 127 7.04 -2.57 3.20
CA LEU A 127 7.54 -3.13 1.95
C LEU A 127 7.15 -2.29 0.73
N HIS A 128 8.05 -2.31 -0.24
CA HIS A 128 7.87 -1.76 -1.58
C HIS A 128 8.20 -2.85 -2.59
N GLY A 129 7.26 -3.16 -3.48
CA GLY A 129 7.42 -4.19 -4.50
C GLY A 129 7.48 -3.65 -5.91
N ASP A 130 8.18 -4.34 -6.80
CA ASP A 130 8.17 -4.05 -8.24
C ASP A 130 6.96 -4.72 -8.92
N PRO A 131 6.09 -3.97 -9.62
CA PRO A 131 4.91 -4.52 -10.30
C PRO A 131 5.24 -5.49 -11.43
N ARG A 132 6.47 -5.48 -11.95
CA ARG A 132 6.91 -6.38 -13.03
C ARG A 132 7.18 -7.80 -12.52
N ASN A 133 7.31 -7.98 -11.22
CA ASN A 133 7.58 -9.27 -10.61
C ASN A 133 6.27 -10.01 -10.30
N GLY A 134 5.93 -11.01 -11.11
CA GLY A 134 4.74 -11.84 -10.92
C GLY A 134 4.78 -12.80 -9.72
N GLN A 135 5.88 -12.87 -8.97
CA GLN A 135 6.04 -13.73 -7.78
C GLN A 135 5.75 -13.00 -6.47
N ILE A 136 5.49 -11.69 -6.51
CA ILE A 136 5.25 -10.88 -5.32
C ILE A 136 4.14 -11.45 -4.42
N PRO A 137 2.96 -11.86 -4.93
CA PRO A 137 1.93 -12.46 -4.08
C PRO A 137 2.42 -13.67 -3.27
N GLN A 138 3.17 -14.58 -3.90
CA GLN A 138 3.73 -15.76 -3.26
C GLN A 138 4.80 -15.38 -2.23
N MET A 139 5.62 -14.36 -2.52
CA MET A 139 6.60 -13.85 -1.56
C MET A 139 5.92 -13.26 -0.30
N LEU A 140 4.81 -12.54 -0.47
CA LEU A 140 4.05 -11.96 0.66
C LEU A 140 3.39 -13.02 1.55
N GLU A 141 3.04 -14.19 1.00
CA GLU A 141 2.53 -15.32 1.80
C GLU A 141 3.62 -15.96 2.67
N GLN A 142 4.87 -16.00 2.19
CA GLN A 142 5.98 -16.70 2.86
C GLN A 142 6.78 -15.82 3.82
N LEU A 143 6.88 -14.52 3.53
CA LEU A 143 7.69 -13.58 4.28
C LEU A 143 7.35 -13.47 5.78
N PRO A 144 6.08 -13.50 6.22
CA PRO A 144 5.72 -13.48 7.65
C PRO A 144 6.38 -14.58 8.48
N ASP A 145 6.45 -15.79 7.93
CA ASP A 145 7.07 -16.96 8.57
C ASP A 145 8.59 -16.81 8.58
N GLN A 146 9.18 -16.31 7.48
CA GLN A 146 10.62 -16.01 7.40
C GLN A 146 11.04 -14.93 8.39
N LEU A 147 10.16 -13.97 8.67
CA LEU A 147 10.40 -12.94 9.68
C LEU A 147 10.19 -13.46 11.11
N GLY A 148 9.57 -14.62 11.31
CA GLY A 148 9.29 -15.18 12.63
C GLY A 148 8.20 -14.41 13.37
N ASN A 149 7.00 -14.33 12.79
CA ASN A 149 5.81 -13.57 13.23
C ASN A 149 5.72 -12.14 12.66
N GLY A 150 5.81 -12.03 11.33
CA GLY A 150 5.69 -10.78 10.61
C GLY A 150 4.26 -10.34 10.28
N TYR A 151 4.00 -9.04 10.34
CA TYR A 151 2.84 -8.38 9.73
C TYR A 151 3.33 -7.43 8.64
N LEU A 152 2.88 -7.60 7.41
CA LEU A 152 3.36 -6.79 6.29
C LEU A 152 2.43 -5.60 6.05
N ILE A 153 3.03 -4.47 5.72
CA ILE A 153 2.37 -3.25 5.26
C ILE A 153 3.18 -2.72 4.09
N GLY A 154 2.59 -1.95 3.19
CA GLY A 154 3.36 -1.46 2.05
C GLY A 154 2.55 -1.22 0.81
N GLY A 155 3.25 -1.15 -0.31
CA GLY A 155 2.63 -0.96 -1.61
C GLY A 155 3.52 -1.41 -2.76
N ILE A 156 2.88 -1.65 -3.89
CA ILE A 156 3.56 -1.92 -5.15
C ILE A 156 3.89 -0.58 -5.80
N THR A 157 5.16 -0.43 -6.16
CA THR A 157 5.71 0.72 -6.89
C THR A 157 4.83 1.04 -8.09
N SER A 158 4.53 2.32 -8.28
CA SER A 158 3.78 2.82 -9.43
C SER A 158 4.67 3.79 -10.19
N SER A 159 4.75 3.63 -11.51
CA SER A 159 5.54 4.49 -12.38
C SER A 159 4.89 4.47 -13.75
N GLU A 160 4.75 5.64 -14.37
CA GLU A 160 4.38 5.76 -15.79
C GLU A 160 5.62 5.67 -16.70
N ASN A 161 6.81 5.88 -16.13
CA ASN A 161 8.08 5.64 -16.80
C ASN A 161 8.53 4.17 -16.65
N GLN A 162 9.72 3.86 -17.18
CA GLN A 162 10.34 2.54 -17.03
C GLN A 162 11.09 2.36 -15.69
N PHE A 163 11.00 3.32 -14.76
CA PHE A 163 11.77 3.36 -13.52
C PHE A 163 10.95 2.92 -12.30
N PHE A 164 10.84 1.60 -12.11
CA PHE A 164 10.18 1.02 -10.92
C PHE A 164 11.17 0.90 -9.76
N PHE A 165 11.80 2.01 -9.39
CA PHE A 165 12.80 2.01 -8.33
C PHE A 165 12.16 1.98 -6.93
N GLN A 166 12.66 1.09 -6.09
CA GLN A 166 12.50 1.13 -4.65
C GLN A 166 13.79 1.59 -3.98
N ILE A 167 13.70 1.94 -2.70
CA ILE A 167 14.83 2.42 -1.90
C ILE A 167 14.91 1.59 -0.63
N ALA A 168 16.06 0.96 -0.43
CA ALA A 168 16.49 0.35 0.82
C ALA A 168 18.01 0.56 0.91
N ASP A 169 18.40 1.72 1.45
CA ASP A 169 19.74 2.31 1.46
C ASP A 169 20.41 2.62 0.11
N GLY A 170 20.15 1.82 -0.90
CA GLY A 170 20.42 2.11 -2.30
C GLY A 170 19.13 2.05 -3.11
N ILE A 171 19.29 2.25 -4.42
CA ILE A 171 18.22 1.97 -5.39
C ILE A 171 18.19 0.46 -5.65
N THR A 172 17.00 -0.12 -5.61
CA THR A 172 16.74 -1.50 -6.00
C THR A 172 15.53 -1.58 -6.91
N GLU A 173 15.40 -2.66 -7.67
CA GLU A 173 14.26 -2.93 -8.56
C GLU A 173 14.07 -4.44 -8.78
N GLY A 174 12.92 -4.83 -9.31
CA GLY A 174 12.60 -6.20 -9.69
C GLY A 174 12.16 -7.12 -8.54
N GLN A 175 12.20 -6.68 -7.28
CA GLN A 175 11.91 -7.51 -6.10
C GLN A 175 11.14 -6.74 -5.02
N LEU A 176 11.03 -7.33 -3.82
CA LEU A 176 10.61 -6.63 -2.61
C LEU A 176 11.83 -6.00 -1.92
N SER A 177 11.63 -4.79 -1.40
CA SER A 177 12.56 -4.12 -0.48
C SER A 177 11.78 -3.36 0.59
N GLY A 178 12.47 -2.89 1.64
CA GLY A 178 11.80 -2.19 2.72
C GLY A 178 12.57 -2.18 4.03
N VAL A 179 11.81 -2.13 5.12
CA VAL A 179 12.34 -2.13 6.50
C VAL A 179 11.44 -2.94 7.42
N VAL A 180 12.07 -3.70 8.30
CA VAL A 180 11.43 -4.50 9.34
C VAL A 180 11.65 -3.83 10.68
N PHE A 181 10.58 -3.62 11.43
CA PHE A 181 10.57 -3.11 12.79
C PHE A 181 10.29 -4.26 13.76
N ASN A 182 10.97 -4.28 14.90
CA ASN A 182 10.65 -5.20 15.99
C ASN A 182 9.49 -4.66 16.86
N ASP A 183 9.16 -5.38 17.93
CA ASP A 183 8.08 -5.08 18.86
C ASP A 183 8.38 -3.94 19.84
N ASP A 184 9.61 -3.39 19.84
CA ASP A 184 9.95 -2.19 20.63
C ASP A 184 9.34 -0.91 20.03
N ILE A 185 8.94 -0.95 18.76
CA ILE A 185 8.35 0.18 18.06
C ILE A 185 6.82 -0.01 18.04
N PRO A 186 6.06 0.76 18.84
CA PRO A 186 4.62 0.65 18.85
C PRO A 186 4.04 1.19 17.53
N VAL A 187 3.44 0.30 16.76
CA VAL A 187 2.83 0.62 15.47
C VAL A 187 1.39 0.13 15.46
N ILE A 188 0.50 0.95 14.90
CA ILE A 188 -0.86 0.54 14.56
C ILE A 188 -1.09 0.77 13.07
N SER A 189 -1.78 -0.17 12.43
CA SER A 189 -2.11 -0.08 11.00
C SER A 189 -3.58 -0.40 10.74
N GLY A 190 -4.16 0.23 9.73
CA GLY A 190 -5.54 0.06 9.33
C GLY A 190 -5.69 0.13 7.81
N LEU A 191 -6.63 -0.66 7.29
CA LEU A 191 -6.99 -0.72 5.88
C LEU A 191 -8.41 -0.17 5.68
N SER A 192 -8.58 0.60 4.60
CA SER A 192 -9.89 1.04 4.12
C SER A 192 -10.15 0.56 2.69
N GLN A 193 -11.39 0.19 2.37
CA GLN A 193 -11.84 -0.37 1.09
C GLN A 193 -12.65 0.65 0.28
N ALA A 194 -12.36 0.78 -1.02
CA ALA A 194 -13.10 1.69 -1.92
C ALA A 194 -14.22 1.02 -2.74
N CYS A 195 -14.25 -0.30 -2.76
CA CYS A 195 -15.29 -1.06 -3.43
C CYS A 195 -16.42 -1.42 -2.46
N SER A 196 -17.61 -1.65 -3.02
CA SER A 196 -18.78 -2.15 -2.30
C SER A 196 -19.37 -3.35 -3.06
N PRO A 197 -19.77 -4.44 -2.37
CA PRO A 197 -20.37 -5.60 -3.03
C PRO A 197 -21.65 -5.24 -3.78
N ILE A 198 -21.91 -5.98 -4.85
CA ILE A 198 -23.14 -5.99 -5.63
C ILE A 198 -23.78 -7.34 -5.40
N GLY A 199 -25.04 -7.33 -4.97
CA GLY A 199 -25.82 -8.54 -4.72
C GLY A 199 -25.20 -9.44 -3.64
N GLN A 200 -25.25 -10.75 -3.89
CA GLN A 200 -24.90 -11.77 -2.90
C GLN A 200 -23.53 -12.41 -3.18
N THR A 201 -23.04 -13.18 -2.22
CA THR A 201 -21.87 -14.03 -2.42
C THR A 201 -22.29 -15.33 -3.11
N HIS A 202 -21.57 -15.69 -4.16
CA HIS A 202 -21.73 -16.92 -4.93
C HIS A 202 -20.56 -17.88 -4.68
N MET A 203 -20.64 -19.07 -5.26
CA MET A 203 -19.55 -20.06 -5.27
C MET A 203 -18.96 -20.16 -6.68
N LEU A 204 -17.66 -19.93 -6.82
CA LEU A 204 -16.92 -20.27 -8.04
C LEU A 204 -16.83 -21.80 -8.12
N THR A 205 -17.69 -22.43 -8.92
CA THR A 205 -17.81 -23.89 -8.98
C THR A 205 -16.74 -24.53 -9.87
N ASP A 206 -16.29 -23.83 -10.91
CA ASP A 206 -15.23 -24.30 -11.79
C ASP A 206 -14.39 -23.13 -12.37
N CYS A 207 -13.09 -23.34 -12.51
CA CYS A 207 -12.16 -22.38 -13.09
C CYS A 207 -10.86 -23.03 -13.59
N ASP A 208 -10.23 -22.38 -14.57
CA ASP A 208 -8.87 -22.71 -15.03
C ASP A 208 -7.98 -21.48 -14.88
N ASN A 209 -7.09 -21.49 -13.88
CA ASN A 209 -6.20 -20.38 -13.54
C ASN A 209 -6.96 -19.04 -13.40
N HIS A 210 -6.85 -18.16 -14.40
CA HIS A 210 -7.49 -16.84 -14.44
C HIS A 210 -8.90 -16.86 -15.07
N MET A 211 -9.33 -18.00 -15.62
CA MET A 211 -10.62 -18.15 -16.29
C MET A 211 -11.67 -18.71 -15.33
N ALA A 212 -12.66 -17.90 -14.96
CA ALA A 212 -13.85 -18.36 -14.28
C ALA A 212 -14.80 -19.01 -15.30
N ILE A 213 -15.04 -20.32 -15.13
CA ILE A 213 -15.83 -21.14 -16.05
C ILE A 213 -17.28 -21.17 -15.58
N SER A 214 -17.51 -21.55 -14.32
CA SER A 214 -18.85 -21.60 -13.75
C SER A 214 -18.93 -21.03 -12.34
N ILE A 215 -20.04 -20.36 -12.05
CA ILE A 215 -20.42 -19.81 -10.75
C ILE A 215 -21.81 -20.36 -10.41
N ASP A 216 -21.96 -20.95 -9.22
CA ASP A 216 -23.17 -21.66 -8.79
C ASP A 216 -23.67 -22.72 -9.80
N ASN A 217 -22.73 -23.45 -10.43
CA ASN A 217 -22.99 -24.42 -11.50
C ASN A 217 -23.67 -23.83 -12.76
N ARG A 218 -23.58 -22.51 -12.95
CA ARG A 218 -24.04 -21.78 -14.14
C ARG A 218 -22.85 -21.12 -14.85
N PRO A 219 -22.94 -20.80 -16.15
CA PRO A 219 -21.86 -20.09 -16.84
C PRO A 219 -21.50 -18.79 -16.12
N ALA A 220 -20.20 -18.55 -15.90
CA ALA A 220 -19.74 -17.41 -15.09
C ALA A 220 -20.22 -16.06 -15.66
N LEU A 221 -20.22 -15.91 -16.99
CA LEU A 221 -20.68 -14.68 -17.64
C LEU A 221 -22.19 -14.43 -17.44
N ASP A 222 -23.00 -15.47 -17.32
CA ASP A 222 -24.45 -15.31 -17.10
C ASP A 222 -24.74 -14.83 -15.69
N VAL A 223 -24.07 -15.41 -14.68
CA VAL A 223 -24.17 -14.92 -13.29
C VAL A 223 -23.70 -13.47 -13.19
N PHE A 224 -22.61 -13.12 -13.87
CA PHE A 224 -22.13 -11.74 -13.91
C PHE A 224 -23.16 -10.77 -14.51
N LYS A 225 -23.76 -11.11 -15.65
CA LYS A 225 -24.80 -10.28 -16.30
C LYS A 225 -26.03 -10.10 -15.41
N GLU A 226 -26.42 -11.14 -14.68
CA GLU A 226 -27.53 -11.09 -13.72
C GLU A 226 -27.22 -10.11 -12.58
N GLU A 227 -26.05 -10.23 -11.96
CA GLU A 227 -25.66 -9.42 -10.80
C GLU A 227 -25.48 -7.92 -11.14
N ILE A 228 -24.91 -7.58 -12.30
CA ILE A 228 -24.72 -6.18 -12.71
C ILE A 228 -26.01 -5.52 -13.23
N GLY A 229 -27.04 -6.33 -13.49
CA GLY A 229 -28.34 -5.91 -14.01
C GLY A 229 -28.36 -5.59 -15.51
N GLU A 230 -29.57 -5.55 -16.06
CA GLU A 230 -29.84 -5.48 -17.51
C GLU A 230 -29.18 -4.28 -18.21
N VAL A 231 -29.03 -3.14 -17.53
CA VAL A 231 -28.47 -1.92 -18.13
C VAL A 231 -26.98 -2.10 -18.44
N LEU A 232 -26.21 -2.60 -17.48
CA LEU A 232 -24.77 -2.83 -17.66
C LEU A 232 -24.51 -4.08 -18.51
N ALA A 233 -25.39 -5.08 -18.45
CA ALA A 233 -25.30 -6.29 -19.26
C ALA A 233 -25.41 -6.04 -20.78
N LYS A 234 -25.93 -4.88 -21.22
CA LYS A 234 -25.97 -4.49 -22.64
C LYS A 234 -24.57 -4.26 -23.24
N ASP A 235 -23.61 -3.87 -22.41
CA ASP A 235 -22.22 -3.66 -22.82
C ASP A 235 -21.29 -4.18 -21.73
N VAL A 236 -21.11 -5.51 -21.74
CA VAL A 236 -20.32 -6.22 -20.72
C VAL A 236 -18.85 -5.82 -20.74
N ASN A 237 -18.29 -5.45 -21.90
CA ASN A 237 -16.92 -4.97 -22.01
C ASN A 237 -16.75 -3.64 -21.29
N ARG A 238 -17.71 -2.72 -21.45
CA ARG A 238 -17.73 -1.49 -20.69
C ARG A 238 -17.95 -1.76 -19.19
N ALA A 239 -18.83 -2.71 -18.85
CA ALA A 239 -19.09 -3.07 -17.45
C ALA A 239 -17.84 -3.60 -16.72
N ALA A 240 -16.98 -4.37 -17.39
CA ALA A 240 -15.71 -4.87 -16.84
C ALA A 240 -14.74 -3.76 -16.38
N GLY A 241 -14.90 -2.53 -16.89
CA GLY A 241 -14.13 -1.37 -16.42
C GLY A 241 -14.64 -0.74 -15.12
N TYR A 242 -15.85 -1.07 -14.67
CA TYR A 242 -16.50 -0.50 -13.48
C TYR A 242 -16.88 -1.56 -12.43
N ILE A 243 -16.94 -2.82 -12.84
CA ILE A 243 -17.28 -3.96 -12.01
C ILE A 243 -16.04 -4.85 -11.86
N PHE A 244 -15.83 -5.30 -10.62
CA PHE A 244 -14.68 -6.08 -10.21
C PHE A 244 -15.15 -7.37 -9.58
N ALA A 245 -14.32 -8.41 -9.65
CA ALA A 245 -14.50 -9.60 -8.83
C ALA A 245 -13.98 -9.33 -7.42
N ALA A 246 -14.59 -9.94 -6.42
CA ALA A 246 -14.15 -9.87 -5.04
C ALA A 246 -14.20 -11.25 -4.39
N PHE A 247 -13.18 -11.54 -3.57
CA PHE A 247 -13.00 -12.81 -2.88
C PHE A 247 -13.01 -12.58 -1.37
N PRO A 248 -14.03 -13.05 -0.64
CA PRO A 248 -14.07 -12.97 0.82
C PRO A 248 -12.85 -13.61 1.49
N VAL A 249 -12.28 -12.91 2.46
CA VAL A 249 -11.17 -13.41 3.26
C VAL A 249 -11.69 -14.40 4.31
N ARG A 250 -11.29 -15.67 4.16
CA ARG A 250 -11.67 -16.73 5.12
C ARG A 250 -11.18 -16.37 6.53
N GLY A 251 -12.06 -16.50 7.51
CA GLY A 251 -11.75 -16.24 8.92
C GLY A 251 -11.72 -14.76 9.32
N SER A 252 -12.04 -13.83 8.41
CA SER A 252 -12.22 -12.42 8.75
C SER A 252 -13.50 -12.23 9.57
N ASP A 253 -13.38 -11.53 10.69
CA ASP A 253 -14.47 -11.05 11.54
C ASP A 253 -15.07 -9.70 11.05
N THR A 254 -14.41 -9.05 10.09
CA THR A 254 -14.78 -7.74 9.53
C THR A 254 -15.45 -7.83 8.16
N ALA A 255 -15.77 -9.05 7.71
CA ALA A 255 -16.23 -9.31 6.33
C ALA A 255 -15.28 -8.73 5.27
N ASP A 256 -13.98 -8.86 5.51
CA ASP A 256 -12.92 -8.41 4.59
C ASP A 256 -12.95 -9.22 3.28
N TYR A 257 -12.55 -8.58 2.18
CA TYR A 257 -12.50 -9.18 0.86
C TYR A 257 -11.46 -8.52 -0.03
N ILE A 258 -10.93 -9.31 -0.94
CA ILE A 258 -9.89 -8.91 -1.89
C ILE A 258 -10.55 -8.59 -3.23
N VAL A 259 -10.31 -7.39 -3.76
CA VAL A 259 -10.83 -6.95 -5.06
C VAL A 259 -9.84 -7.23 -6.19
N ARG A 260 -10.36 -7.68 -7.34
CA ARG A 260 -9.60 -8.05 -8.54
C ARG A 260 -10.29 -7.59 -9.81
N ASN A 261 -9.49 -7.13 -10.76
CA ASN A 261 -10.00 -6.68 -12.06
C ASN A 261 -10.54 -7.85 -12.88
N ILE A 262 -11.66 -7.60 -13.56
CA ILE A 262 -12.08 -8.43 -14.70
C ILE A 262 -11.23 -7.97 -15.89
N ILE A 263 -10.30 -8.82 -16.31
CA ILE A 263 -9.30 -8.50 -17.35
C ILE A 263 -9.74 -8.93 -18.75
N GLY A 264 -10.82 -9.71 -18.84
CA GLY A 264 -11.37 -10.15 -20.11
C GLY A 264 -12.72 -10.83 -19.95
N ILE A 265 -13.46 -10.88 -21.05
CA ILE A 265 -14.74 -11.57 -21.16
C ILE A 265 -14.67 -12.45 -22.40
N ASP A 266 -15.14 -13.69 -22.29
CA ASP A 266 -15.30 -14.60 -23.41
C ASP A 266 -16.80 -14.86 -23.63
N PRO A 267 -17.45 -14.13 -24.54
CA PRO A 267 -18.86 -14.34 -24.86
C PRO A 267 -19.15 -15.64 -25.61
N GLN A 268 -18.15 -16.23 -26.28
CA GLN A 268 -18.34 -17.46 -27.06
C GLN A 268 -18.47 -18.66 -26.12
N ASN A 269 -17.64 -18.69 -25.08
CA ASN A 269 -17.63 -19.76 -24.08
C ASN A 269 -18.37 -19.40 -22.77
N ASN A 270 -18.94 -18.19 -22.66
CA ASN A 270 -19.61 -17.65 -21.47
C ASN A 270 -18.74 -17.63 -20.20
N MET A 271 -17.48 -17.24 -20.35
CA MET A 271 -16.48 -17.20 -19.28
C MET A 271 -16.02 -15.77 -18.97
N LEU A 272 -15.39 -15.60 -17.81
CA LEU A 272 -14.75 -14.35 -17.39
C LEU A 272 -13.28 -14.59 -17.11
N ALA A 273 -12.41 -13.68 -17.52
CA ALA A 273 -11.01 -13.66 -17.12
C ALA A 273 -10.84 -12.67 -15.95
N ILE A 274 -10.30 -13.13 -14.83
CA ILE A 274 -10.09 -12.36 -13.60
C ILE A 274 -8.59 -12.31 -13.30
N GLY A 275 -8.09 -11.14 -12.89
CA GLY A 275 -6.67 -10.91 -12.54
C GLY A 275 -6.21 -11.58 -11.24
N GLU A 276 -6.66 -12.80 -10.97
CA GLU A 276 -6.32 -13.63 -9.81
C GLU A 276 -6.19 -15.08 -10.23
N GLN A 277 -5.26 -15.82 -9.63
CA GLN A 277 -5.17 -17.26 -9.80
C GLN A 277 -6.23 -17.92 -8.90
N MET A 278 -7.31 -18.36 -9.53
CA MET A 278 -8.47 -18.88 -8.82
C MET A 278 -8.36 -20.38 -8.59
N LYS A 279 -9.09 -20.85 -7.57
CA LYS A 279 -9.32 -22.27 -7.30
C LYS A 279 -10.82 -22.53 -7.26
N PRO A 280 -11.30 -23.69 -7.77
CA PRO A 280 -12.69 -24.07 -7.62
C PRO A 280 -13.10 -24.12 -6.14
N GLN A 281 -14.41 -24.01 -5.89
CA GLN A 281 -14.99 -24.00 -4.55
C GLN A 281 -14.51 -22.83 -3.68
N THR A 282 -14.29 -21.69 -4.33
CA THR A 282 -13.93 -20.42 -3.68
C THR A 282 -15.13 -19.47 -3.71
N PRO A 283 -15.51 -18.85 -2.57
CA PRO A 283 -16.53 -17.81 -2.57
C PRO A 283 -16.10 -16.63 -3.46
N ILE A 284 -17.03 -16.14 -4.27
CA ILE A 284 -16.84 -15.01 -5.18
C ILE A 284 -18.05 -14.09 -5.13
N MET A 285 -17.82 -12.79 -5.24
CA MET A 285 -18.88 -11.80 -5.43
C MET A 285 -18.41 -10.75 -6.44
N PHE A 286 -19.35 -9.92 -6.90
CA PHE A 286 -19.01 -8.77 -7.72
C PHE A 286 -19.08 -7.50 -6.89
N CYS A 287 -18.29 -6.50 -7.24
CA CYS A 287 -18.29 -5.22 -6.56
C CYS A 287 -18.07 -4.07 -7.55
N ARG A 288 -18.39 -2.86 -7.12
CA ARG A 288 -18.09 -1.63 -7.85
C ARG A 288 -17.36 -0.66 -6.95
N ARG A 289 -16.64 0.28 -7.55
CA ARG A 289 -16.17 1.47 -6.82
C ARG A 289 -17.36 2.30 -6.35
N ASP A 290 -17.33 2.72 -5.09
CA ASP A 290 -18.35 3.57 -4.50
C ASP A 290 -17.68 4.59 -3.58
N GLY A 291 -17.62 5.86 -4.02
CA GLY A 291 -16.97 6.92 -3.26
C GLY A 291 -17.63 7.20 -1.91
N ARG A 292 -18.95 7.03 -1.80
CA ARG A 292 -19.64 7.20 -0.51
C ARG A 292 -19.31 6.05 0.43
N ALA A 293 -19.21 4.82 -0.09
CA ALA A 293 -18.77 3.67 0.70
C ALA A 293 -17.32 3.83 1.15
N ALA A 294 -16.43 4.29 0.26
CA ALA A 294 -15.03 4.55 0.57
C ALA A 294 -14.85 5.59 1.69
N ILE A 295 -15.61 6.68 1.65
CA ILE A 295 -15.61 7.69 2.73
C ILE A 295 -16.06 7.08 4.06
N ARG A 296 -17.16 6.30 4.06
CA ARG A 296 -17.65 5.64 5.28
C ARG A 296 -16.63 4.64 5.83
N ASP A 297 -15.99 3.87 4.96
CA ASP A 297 -15.01 2.87 5.38
C ASP A 297 -13.71 3.50 5.88
N MET A 298 -13.28 4.61 5.27
CA MET A 298 -12.18 5.44 5.79
C MET A 298 -12.51 5.98 7.19
N GLN A 299 -13.72 6.51 7.41
CA GLN A 299 -14.15 6.98 8.73
C GLN A 299 -14.15 5.86 9.78
N ARG A 300 -14.60 4.65 9.41
CA ARG A 300 -14.53 3.46 10.26
C ARG A 300 -13.07 3.15 10.62
N MET A 301 -12.21 2.99 9.61
CA MET A 301 -10.78 2.67 9.80
C MET A 301 -10.08 3.68 10.73
N LEU A 302 -10.32 4.97 10.52
CA LEU A 302 -9.74 6.04 11.35
C LEU A 302 -10.25 6.00 12.79
N LYS A 303 -11.55 5.75 13.00
CA LYS A 303 -12.14 5.57 14.33
C LYS A 303 -11.53 4.37 15.07
N ASP A 304 -11.33 3.25 14.36
CA ASP A 304 -10.72 2.05 14.91
C ASP A 304 -9.24 2.27 15.28
N LEU A 305 -8.49 2.98 14.44
CA LEU A 305 -7.12 3.40 14.75
C LEU A 305 -7.08 4.35 15.95
N LYS A 306 -7.97 5.35 16.02
CA LYS A 306 -8.02 6.28 17.16
C LYS A 306 -8.31 5.55 18.47
N LYS A 307 -9.21 4.57 18.44
CA LYS A 307 -9.51 3.71 19.60
C LYS A 307 -8.27 2.90 20.03
N ARG A 308 -7.53 2.32 19.08
CA ARG A 308 -6.31 1.54 19.35
C ARG A 308 -5.14 2.41 19.84
N ALA A 309 -5.00 3.63 19.33
CA ALA A 309 -4.01 4.60 19.80
C ALA A 309 -4.28 5.05 21.26
N GLY A 310 -5.55 5.05 21.68
CA GLY A 310 -5.93 5.52 23.01
C GLY A 310 -5.54 6.97 23.22
N ASN A 311 -4.70 7.23 24.23
CA ASN A 311 -4.16 8.56 24.54
C ASN A 311 -2.80 8.85 23.88
N ALA A 312 -2.23 7.89 23.14
CA ALA A 312 -0.98 8.13 22.42
C ALA A 312 -1.23 9.07 21.23
N THR A 313 -0.34 10.05 21.06
CA THR A 313 -0.31 10.89 19.87
C THR A 313 0.72 10.31 18.91
N PRO A 314 0.34 9.88 17.70
CA PRO A 314 1.30 9.37 16.74
C PRO A 314 2.43 10.36 16.47
N ARG A 315 3.67 9.86 16.45
CA ARG A 315 4.87 10.62 16.09
C ARG A 315 4.90 10.92 14.59
N GLY A 316 4.29 10.06 13.79
CA GLY A 316 4.10 10.21 12.35
C GLY A 316 3.53 8.94 11.73
N GLY A 317 3.39 8.91 10.41
CA GLY A 317 2.77 7.79 9.72
C GLY A 317 3.14 7.66 8.25
N ILE A 318 2.81 6.48 7.71
CA ILE A 318 2.93 6.15 6.30
C ILE A 318 1.53 5.90 5.74
N TYR A 319 1.17 6.57 4.65
CA TYR A 319 -0.12 6.37 3.98
C TYR A 319 0.04 5.93 2.53
N ILE A 320 -0.31 4.67 2.26
CA ILE A 320 -0.23 4.08 0.92
C ILE A 320 -1.64 3.89 0.40
N SER A 321 -1.99 4.59 -0.68
CA SER A 321 -3.34 4.57 -1.26
C SER A 321 -3.28 4.04 -2.68
N CYS A 322 -4.31 3.34 -3.14
CA CYS A 322 -4.36 2.87 -4.52
C CYS A 322 -4.41 4.02 -5.52
N MET A 323 -3.74 3.91 -6.67
CA MET A 323 -3.95 4.83 -7.81
C MET A 323 -5.44 4.92 -8.24
N GLY A 324 -6.24 3.89 -7.97
CA GLY A 324 -7.69 3.88 -8.18
C GLY A 324 -8.51 4.71 -7.19
N ARG A 325 -7.88 5.34 -6.18
CA ARG A 325 -8.50 6.17 -5.13
C ARG A 325 -8.15 7.66 -5.33
N GLY A 326 -7.77 8.36 -4.25
CA GLY A 326 -7.43 9.78 -4.26
C GLY A 326 -8.51 10.66 -4.90
N ARG A 327 -8.06 11.63 -5.71
CA ARG A 327 -8.94 12.61 -6.38
C ARG A 327 -10.14 12.02 -7.13
N HIS A 328 -9.98 10.84 -7.74
CA HIS A 328 -11.04 10.21 -8.54
C HIS A 328 -12.17 9.59 -7.71
N LEU A 329 -12.00 9.48 -6.39
CA LEU A 329 -12.96 8.82 -5.51
C LEU A 329 -13.38 9.69 -4.33
N PHE A 330 -12.44 10.42 -3.74
CA PHE A 330 -12.66 11.31 -2.60
C PHE A 330 -12.91 12.77 -3.02
N GLY A 331 -12.68 13.10 -4.29
CA GLY A 331 -12.71 14.47 -4.82
C GLY A 331 -11.37 15.17 -4.64
N ASP A 332 -11.31 16.42 -5.12
CA ASP A 332 -10.10 17.23 -5.10
C ASP A 332 -9.70 17.71 -3.69
N ASP A 333 -8.66 18.54 -3.62
CA ASP A 333 -8.16 19.18 -2.40
C ASP A 333 -7.67 18.21 -1.32
N ALA A 334 -7.11 17.07 -1.71
CA ALA A 334 -6.53 16.09 -0.79
C ALA A 334 -7.49 15.63 0.32
N ARG A 335 -8.77 15.40 -0.04
CA ARG A 335 -9.80 15.02 0.93
C ARG A 335 -9.43 13.78 1.72
N GLU A 336 -8.81 12.80 1.07
CA GLU A 336 -8.35 11.56 1.71
C GLU A 336 -7.34 11.85 2.84
N MET A 337 -6.36 12.74 2.59
CA MET A 337 -5.39 13.18 3.59
C MET A 337 -6.01 14.03 4.70
N LYS A 338 -6.92 14.95 4.34
CA LYS A 338 -7.61 15.81 5.32
C LYS A 338 -8.45 15.00 6.32
N MET A 339 -9.06 13.90 5.89
CA MET A 339 -9.78 13.00 6.80
C MET A 339 -8.86 12.40 7.87
N ILE A 340 -7.59 12.12 7.56
CA ILE A 340 -6.62 11.64 8.55
C ILE A 340 -6.33 12.76 9.55
N SER A 341 -6.07 13.98 9.07
CA SER A 341 -5.78 15.15 9.90
C SER A 341 -6.96 15.55 10.80
N GLU A 342 -8.19 15.37 10.35
CA GLU A 342 -9.40 15.58 11.17
C GLU A 342 -9.44 14.70 12.43
N VAL A 343 -8.78 13.53 12.41
CA VAL A 343 -8.81 12.55 13.51
C VAL A 343 -7.53 12.59 14.36
N PHE A 344 -6.38 12.80 13.73
CA PHE A 344 -5.07 12.73 14.39
C PHE A 344 -4.36 14.08 14.49
N GLY A 345 -4.91 15.15 13.92
CA GLY A 345 -4.24 16.44 13.75
C GLY A 345 -3.20 16.40 12.63
N ASP A 346 -2.44 17.48 12.49
CA ASP A 346 -1.40 17.64 11.45
C ASP A 346 -0.11 16.89 11.81
N ILE A 347 -0.23 15.59 12.13
CA ILE A 347 0.93 14.72 12.34
C ILE A 347 1.70 14.53 11.02
N PRO A 348 3.03 14.32 11.08
CA PRO A 348 3.85 14.00 9.91
C PRO A 348 3.34 12.73 9.22
N ILE A 349 2.92 12.83 7.96
CA ILE A 349 2.54 11.69 7.13
C ILE A 349 3.24 11.80 5.79
N VAL A 350 3.77 10.69 5.29
CA VAL A 350 4.29 10.57 3.93
C VAL A 350 3.83 9.27 3.29
N GLY A 351 3.74 9.26 1.96
CA GLY A 351 3.41 8.04 1.25
C GLY A 351 3.25 8.27 -0.24
N PHE A 352 2.69 7.27 -0.91
CA PHE A 352 2.52 7.29 -2.35
C PHE A 352 1.25 6.57 -2.79
N TYR A 353 0.87 6.83 -4.04
CA TYR A 353 -0.25 6.18 -4.69
C TYR A 353 0.21 4.91 -5.41
N ALA A 354 -0.03 3.74 -4.81
CA ALA A 354 0.53 2.46 -5.24
C ALA A 354 -0.28 1.75 -6.34
N ASN A 355 0.39 0.82 -7.04
CA ASN A 355 -0.23 -0.10 -8.00
C ASN A 355 -0.85 -1.35 -7.33
N GLY A 356 -1.13 -1.23 -6.04
CA GLY A 356 -1.60 -2.31 -5.17
C GLY A 356 -1.04 -2.11 -3.77
N GLU A 357 -1.83 -2.43 -2.74
CA GLU A 357 -1.48 -2.16 -1.35
C GLU A 357 -1.19 -3.46 -0.61
N ILE A 358 -0.15 -3.46 0.21
CA ILE A 358 0.22 -4.60 1.04
C ILE A 358 -0.35 -4.37 2.43
N ALA A 359 -1.12 -5.34 2.93
CA ALA A 359 -1.61 -5.37 4.31
C ALA A 359 -1.75 -6.81 4.79
N GLY A 360 -1.12 -7.14 5.92
CA GLY A 360 -0.99 -8.52 6.37
C GLY A 360 -0.21 -9.35 5.34
N GLN A 361 -0.75 -10.48 4.91
CA GLN A 361 -0.09 -11.40 3.97
C GLN A 361 -0.67 -11.27 2.55
N ARG A 362 -1.26 -10.12 2.22
CA ARG A 362 -2.11 -9.96 1.04
C ARG A 362 -1.80 -8.70 0.26
N LEU A 363 -1.99 -8.83 -1.05
CA LEU A 363 -2.01 -7.73 -1.99
C LEU A 363 -3.46 -7.33 -2.28
N TYR A 364 -3.82 -6.12 -1.89
CA TYR A 364 -5.12 -5.50 -2.12
C TYR A 364 -5.06 -4.56 -3.33
N ALA A 365 -6.23 -4.26 -3.88
CA ALA A 365 -6.44 -3.23 -4.88
C ALA A 365 -7.63 -2.37 -4.44
N TYR A 366 -7.62 -1.09 -4.80
CA TYR A 366 -8.65 -0.13 -4.39
C TYR A 366 -8.72 0.05 -2.87
N THR A 367 -7.60 -0.11 -2.17
CA THR A 367 -7.53 0.11 -0.71
C THR A 367 -6.58 1.25 -0.35
N GLY A 368 -6.65 1.67 0.91
CA GLY A 368 -5.74 2.63 1.51
C GLY A 368 -5.28 2.10 2.85
N VAL A 369 -3.96 2.02 3.05
CA VAL A 369 -3.30 1.48 4.24
C VAL A 369 -2.63 2.62 4.98
N LEU A 370 -3.14 2.92 6.19
CA LEU A 370 -2.56 3.91 7.09
C LEU A 370 -1.82 3.20 8.21
N THR A 371 -0.54 3.49 8.35
CA THR A 371 0.31 3.02 9.43
C THR A 371 0.78 4.20 10.27
N LEU A 372 0.65 4.10 11.59
CA LEU A 372 1.00 5.16 12.54
C LEU A 372 2.02 4.60 13.55
N PHE A 373 3.10 5.36 13.77
CA PHE A 373 4.09 5.12 14.81
C PHE A 373 3.68 5.93 16.06
N LEU A 374 3.53 5.26 17.21
CA LEU A 374 3.00 5.87 18.43
C LEU A 374 4.03 6.59 19.30
#